data_AF-A0A1F9KKS8-F1
#
_entry.id   AF-A0A1F9KKS8-F1
#
_cell.length_a   1.000
_cell.length_b   1.000
_cell.length_c   1.000
_cell.angle_alpha   90.00
_cell.angle_beta   90.00
_cell.angle_gamma   90.00
#
_symmetry.space_group_name_H-M   'P 1'
#
loop_
_entity.id
_entity.type
_entity.pdbx_description
1 polymer ?
#
loop_
_entity_poly.entity_id
_entity_poly.type
_entity_poly.pdbx_seq_one_letter_code
_entity_poly.pdbx_strand_id
1 'polypeptide(L)'
;MLRQPYVARTQFDELNESYVFCLRRKAADISREVKKALEHEGYEGDEASVVDRSTDDGKAGQKRVATIREEFSRYYREFEGKIYLPRFCVKHGDKYDVLDYFRHLLSQVDVTRFDYAKIDWNMAAALEAAKDSIYRLTLEQDDLERVAERESVTLESDEQVKAWLVASLPFDYFSQKQLREVVSRATERLFQLTPELSGRLGLVKFEAREKIVGLIERGTDRQTQEAFETLFKNKRLGFYLECVEGRFEIPPKIEIRGTKKLIHDDNEAIQRSLFDYVADDLNEYEKSVALYLDRHPEVLWWYRNLVGAQCFSIQGYRRNRIYPDFVVQQGHSKKPVASVVVVESKGKHLKGNEDTNYKRKVATYFEKVGYKVPWQKLAADFQDETFRFQVLDEGEYKDRDWQDDLKKLLESAV
;
A
#
# COMPACT_ATOMS: atom_id res chain seq x y z
N MET A 1 0.22 -10.27 4.40
CA MET A 1 0.77 -9.36 3.37
C MET A 1 1.86 -10.10 2.60
N LEU A 2 1.64 -10.41 1.32
CA LEU A 2 2.60 -11.12 0.45
C LEU A 2 3.59 -10.18 -0.26
N ARG A 3 3.78 -8.96 0.22
CA ARG A 3 4.78 -8.02 -0.33
C ARG A 3 5.56 -7.37 0.80
N GLN A 4 6.80 -7.81 0.98
CA GLN A 4 7.79 -7.08 1.75
C GLN A 4 8.43 -6.02 0.82
N PRO A 5 8.43 -4.73 1.17
CA PRO A 5 9.26 -3.77 0.47
C PRO A 5 10.75 -4.15 0.66
N TYR A 6 11.60 -3.85 -0.33
CA TYR A 6 13.05 -4.17 -0.39
C TYR A 6 13.48 -5.58 -0.82
N VAL A 7 12.57 -6.44 -1.29
CA VAL A 7 12.99 -7.71 -1.91
C VAL A 7 13.69 -7.43 -3.24
N ALA A 8 14.99 -7.70 -3.29
CA ALA A 8 15.78 -7.72 -4.51
C ALA A 8 15.94 -9.18 -4.99
N ARG A 9 15.96 -9.40 -6.31
CA ARG A 9 16.24 -10.73 -6.85
C ARG A 9 17.62 -11.19 -6.41
N THR A 10 17.69 -12.37 -5.81
CA THR A 10 18.96 -13.05 -5.56
C THR A 10 19.56 -13.54 -6.88
N GLN A 11 20.88 -13.69 -6.94
CA GLN A 11 21.59 -14.28 -8.10
C GLN A 11 21.27 -15.76 -8.34
N PHE A 12 20.59 -16.40 -7.39
CA PHE A 12 20.12 -17.78 -7.45
C PHE A 12 18.62 -17.76 -7.70
N ASP A 13 18.18 -18.31 -8.82
CA ASP A 13 16.78 -18.24 -9.26
C ASP A 13 15.85 -19.03 -8.33
N GLU A 14 16.34 -20.12 -7.74
CA GLU A 14 15.60 -21.00 -6.84
C GLU A 14 15.16 -20.29 -5.54
N LEU A 15 15.92 -19.27 -5.13
CA LEU A 15 15.62 -18.46 -3.94
C LEU A 15 14.64 -17.30 -4.24
N ASN A 16 14.33 -17.08 -5.52
CA ASN A 16 13.30 -16.12 -5.97
C ASN A 16 11.96 -16.80 -6.29
N GLU A 17 11.86 -18.12 -6.16
CA GLU A 17 10.68 -18.93 -6.44
C GLU A 17 9.94 -19.32 -5.14
N SER A 18 8.62 -19.51 -5.21
CA SER A 18 7.83 -20.11 -4.11
C SER A 18 7.32 -21.47 -4.55
N TYR A 19 7.57 -22.50 -3.73
CA TYR A 19 7.21 -23.88 -4.06
C TYR A 19 5.90 -24.26 -3.36
N VAL A 20 4.96 -24.82 -4.12
CA VAL A 20 3.72 -25.39 -3.60
C VAL A 20 3.69 -26.87 -3.94
N PHE A 21 3.77 -27.72 -2.92
CA PHE A 21 3.64 -29.17 -3.08
C PHE A 21 2.17 -29.56 -3.08
N CYS A 22 1.72 -30.22 -4.15
CA CYS A 22 0.34 -30.68 -4.29
C CYS A 22 0.30 -32.19 -4.55
N LEU A 23 -0.51 -32.91 -3.76
CA LEU A 23 -0.77 -34.33 -3.95
C LEU A 23 -2.12 -34.51 -4.65
N ARG A 24 -2.13 -35.14 -5.85
CA ARG A 24 -3.34 -35.56 -6.61
C ARG A 24 -4.24 -34.48 -7.24
N ARG A 25 -3.71 -33.31 -7.60
CA ARG A 25 -4.40 -32.33 -8.48
C ARG A 25 -3.52 -31.96 -9.68
N LYS A 26 -4.13 -31.64 -10.83
CA LYS A 26 -3.41 -31.18 -12.03
C LYS A 26 -2.80 -29.80 -11.76
N ALA A 27 -1.50 -29.64 -12.03
CA ALA A 27 -0.75 -28.40 -11.75
C ALA A 27 -1.38 -27.14 -12.39
N ALA A 28 -1.93 -27.27 -13.60
CA ALA A 28 -2.59 -26.20 -14.33
C ALA A 28 -3.87 -25.65 -13.66
N ASP A 29 -4.58 -26.46 -12.87
CA ASP A 29 -5.78 -26.00 -12.16
C ASP A 29 -5.39 -25.20 -10.90
N ILE A 30 -4.34 -25.63 -10.22
CA ILE A 30 -3.80 -24.98 -9.02
C ILE A 30 -3.11 -23.67 -9.37
N SER A 31 -2.31 -23.64 -10.44
CA SER A 31 -1.63 -22.42 -10.90
C SER A 31 -2.64 -21.31 -11.23
N ARG A 32 -3.75 -21.68 -11.86
CA ARG A 32 -4.88 -20.79 -12.16
C ARG A 32 -5.64 -20.35 -10.91
N GLU A 33 -5.87 -21.22 -9.93
CA GLU A 33 -6.51 -20.86 -8.66
C GLU A 33 -5.63 -19.94 -7.82
N VAL A 34 -4.33 -20.21 -7.72
CA VAL A 34 -3.36 -19.35 -7.03
C VAL A 34 -3.24 -18.00 -7.71
N LYS A 35 -3.18 -17.97 -9.05
CA LYS A 35 -3.19 -16.73 -9.83
C LYS A 35 -4.47 -15.93 -9.56
N LYS A 36 -5.65 -16.56 -9.66
CA LYS A 36 -6.93 -15.90 -9.34
C LYS A 36 -6.97 -15.36 -7.91
N ALA A 37 -6.46 -16.11 -6.94
CA ALA A 37 -6.40 -15.65 -5.55
C ALA A 37 -5.46 -14.45 -5.39
N LEU A 38 -4.30 -14.47 -6.06
CA LEU A 38 -3.35 -13.35 -6.05
C LEU A 38 -3.93 -12.11 -6.77
N GLU A 39 -4.54 -12.28 -7.94
CA GLU A 39 -5.19 -11.22 -8.72
C GLU A 39 -6.37 -10.62 -7.96
N HIS A 40 -7.19 -11.44 -7.30
CA HIS A 40 -8.28 -10.99 -6.43
C HIS A 40 -7.78 -10.16 -5.24
N GLU A 41 -6.58 -10.45 -4.75
CA GLU A 41 -5.88 -9.70 -3.70
C GLU A 41 -5.01 -8.54 -4.26
N GLY A 42 -5.18 -8.16 -5.53
CA GLY A 42 -4.54 -6.98 -6.15
C GLY A 42 -3.16 -7.24 -6.77
N TYR A 43 -2.86 -8.47 -7.19
CA TYR A 43 -1.65 -8.80 -7.94
C TYR A 43 -1.81 -8.57 -9.45
N GLU A 44 -1.10 -7.58 -9.98
CA GLU A 44 -1.04 -7.27 -11.42
C GLU A 44 0.30 -7.68 -12.06
N GLY A 45 0.99 -8.73 -11.59
CA GLY A 45 2.29 -9.18 -12.14
C GLY A 45 2.19 -10.03 -13.41
N ASP A 46 3.28 -10.11 -14.20
CA ASP A 46 3.28 -10.77 -15.53
C ASP A 46 2.95 -12.26 -15.44
N GLU A 47 2.37 -12.83 -16.50
CA GLU A 47 2.10 -14.28 -16.61
C GLU A 47 3.35 -15.16 -16.41
N ALA A 48 4.54 -14.59 -16.56
CA ALA A 48 5.81 -15.24 -16.26
C ALA A 48 6.03 -15.53 -14.76
N SER A 49 5.19 -15.01 -13.86
CA SER A 49 5.30 -15.22 -12.41
C SER A 49 4.66 -16.52 -11.91
N VAL A 50 3.91 -17.22 -12.78
CA VAL A 50 3.38 -18.55 -12.52
C VAL A 50 3.83 -19.47 -13.66
N VAL A 51 5.05 -19.99 -13.53
CA VAL A 51 5.63 -20.89 -14.54
C VAL A 51 5.09 -22.29 -14.32
N ASP A 52 4.21 -22.76 -15.19
CA ASP A 52 3.89 -24.18 -15.31
C ASP A 52 5.07 -24.88 -16.00
N ARG A 53 5.94 -25.52 -15.22
CA ARG A 53 7.05 -26.33 -15.76
C ARG A 53 6.62 -27.73 -16.22
N SER A 54 5.31 -28.06 -16.22
CA SER A 54 4.83 -29.38 -16.65
C SER A 54 4.58 -29.50 -18.16
N THR A 55 4.62 -28.37 -18.89
CA THR A 55 4.56 -28.34 -20.35
C THR A 55 5.60 -27.37 -20.89
N ASP A 56 6.52 -27.88 -21.72
CA ASP A 56 7.49 -27.09 -22.46
C ASP A 56 6.77 -26.05 -23.36
N ASP A 57 7.39 -24.87 -23.54
CA ASP A 57 6.95 -23.69 -24.33
C ASP A 57 6.07 -22.59 -23.68
N GLY A 58 6.48 -22.06 -22.52
CA GLY A 58 5.97 -20.79 -21.98
C GLY A 58 6.58 -19.55 -22.65
N LYS A 59 5.99 -19.03 -23.73
CA LYS A 59 6.35 -17.70 -24.26
C LYS A 59 5.92 -16.61 -23.28
N ALA A 60 6.90 -15.95 -22.63
CA ALA A 60 6.66 -14.72 -21.89
C ALA A 60 5.91 -13.70 -22.77
N GLY A 61 4.84 -13.11 -22.24
CA GLY A 61 4.01 -12.15 -22.97
C GLY A 61 4.86 -11.02 -23.56
N GLN A 62 4.67 -10.69 -24.85
CA GLN A 62 5.40 -9.61 -25.49
C GLN A 62 5.12 -8.29 -24.77
N LYS A 63 6.17 -7.60 -24.31
CA LYS A 63 6.06 -6.24 -23.82
C LYS A 63 5.90 -5.28 -24.99
N ARG A 64 5.06 -4.26 -24.80
CA ARG A 64 4.84 -3.16 -25.74
C ARG A 64 5.28 -1.86 -25.10
N VAL A 65 5.82 -0.95 -25.91
CA VAL A 65 6.10 0.42 -25.48
C VAL A 65 4.94 1.30 -25.92
N ALA A 66 4.34 2.01 -24.97
CA ALA A 66 3.34 3.05 -25.23
C ALA A 66 3.98 4.43 -25.08
N THR A 67 3.51 5.39 -25.89
CA THR A 67 4.05 6.76 -25.91
C THR A 67 2.95 7.79 -25.65
N ILE A 68 3.32 8.93 -25.06
CA ILE A 68 2.36 10.03 -24.85
C ILE A 68 1.85 10.52 -26.21
N ARG A 69 0.53 10.67 -26.35
CA ARG A 69 -0.09 11.13 -27.59
C ARG A 69 0.25 12.59 -27.88
N GLU A 70 0.58 12.89 -29.13
CA GLU A 70 1.03 14.21 -29.55
C GLU A 70 -0.04 15.30 -29.34
N GLU A 71 -1.33 14.94 -29.46
CA GLU A 71 -2.44 15.88 -29.23
C GLU A 71 -2.51 16.41 -27.79
N PHE A 72 -1.87 15.75 -26.81
CA PHE A 72 -1.79 16.20 -25.43
C PHE A 72 -0.50 16.97 -25.13
N SER A 73 0.62 16.55 -25.72
CA SER A 73 1.92 17.21 -25.54
C SER A 73 1.90 18.70 -25.89
N ARG A 74 1.05 19.10 -26.85
CA ARG A 74 0.90 20.52 -27.25
C ARG A 74 0.42 21.45 -26.14
N TYR A 75 -0.31 20.94 -25.13
CA TYR A 75 -0.78 21.75 -24.01
C TYR A 75 0.32 22.07 -22.99
N TYR A 76 1.46 21.36 -23.08
CA TYR A 76 2.58 21.48 -22.14
C TYR A 76 3.85 22.02 -22.82
N ARG A 77 3.73 22.75 -23.95
CA ARG A 77 4.88 23.26 -24.72
C ARG A 77 5.84 24.12 -23.89
N GLU A 78 5.32 24.90 -22.95
CA GLU A 78 6.13 25.73 -22.04
C GLU A 78 7.05 24.88 -21.14
N PHE A 79 6.73 23.60 -20.95
CA PHE A 79 7.50 22.62 -20.20
C PHE A 79 8.19 21.61 -21.12
N GLU A 80 8.46 21.96 -22.38
CA GLU A 80 9.04 21.07 -23.39
C GLU A 80 8.19 19.79 -23.60
N GLY A 81 6.87 19.88 -23.39
CA GLY A 81 5.95 18.75 -23.49
C GLY A 81 5.93 17.83 -22.25
N LYS A 82 6.65 18.18 -21.18
CA LYS A 82 6.73 17.38 -19.95
C LYS A 82 5.53 17.63 -19.05
N ILE A 83 5.01 16.55 -18.46
CA ILE A 83 3.89 16.60 -17.52
C ILE A 83 4.40 16.25 -16.13
N TYR A 84 4.15 17.13 -15.17
CA TYR A 84 4.62 16.98 -13.79
C TYR A 84 3.45 16.77 -12.82
N LEU A 85 3.56 15.77 -11.96
CA LEU A 85 2.61 15.48 -10.89
C LEU A 85 3.19 15.85 -9.51
N PRO A 86 2.35 16.39 -8.60
CA PRO A 86 2.82 16.90 -7.33
C PRO A 86 3.02 15.78 -6.30
N ARG A 87 4.00 15.97 -5.43
CA ARG A 87 4.21 15.17 -4.21
C ARG A 87 4.32 16.10 -3.01
N PHE A 88 3.95 15.58 -1.83
CA PHE A 88 4.19 16.29 -0.58
C PHE A 88 5.68 16.62 -0.43
N CYS A 89 5.95 17.86 -0.07
CA CYS A 89 7.27 18.39 0.24
C CYS A 89 7.27 18.96 1.65
N VAL A 90 8.42 18.93 2.31
CA VAL A 90 8.63 19.48 3.65
C VAL A 90 9.57 20.68 3.55
N LYS A 91 9.13 21.81 4.10
CA LYS A 91 9.89 23.05 4.22
C LYS A 91 10.82 23.02 5.44
N HIS A 92 12.07 23.37 5.20
CA HIS A 92 13.13 23.55 6.18
C HIS A 92 13.82 24.91 5.95
N GLY A 93 13.43 25.94 6.70
CA GLY A 93 13.86 27.31 6.42
C GLY A 93 13.40 27.73 5.02
N ASP A 94 14.34 28.06 4.15
CA ASP A 94 14.08 28.41 2.73
C ASP A 94 14.22 27.23 1.76
N LYS A 95 14.59 26.05 2.27
CA LYS A 95 14.74 24.83 1.47
C LYS A 95 13.53 23.93 1.56
N TYR A 96 13.38 23.09 0.55
CA TYR A 96 12.32 22.10 0.47
C TYR A 96 12.90 20.77 0.06
N ASP A 97 12.40 19.70 0.69
CA ASP A 97 12.74 18.33 0.36
C ASP A 97 11.47 17.51 0.15
N VAL A 98 11.54 16.44 -0.63
CA VAL A 98 10.42 15.50 -0.77
C VAL A 98 10.09 14.90 0.59
N LEU A 99 8.79 14.80 0.92
CA LEU A 99 8.37 14.11 2.13
C LEU A 99 8.91 12.67 2.11
N ASP A 100 9.62 12.35 3.18
CA ASP A 100 10.32 11.10 3.39
C ASP A 100 9.88 10.52 4.72
N TYR A 101 9.36 9.30 4.68
CA TYR A 101 8.81 8.63 5.85
C TYR A 101 9.81 8.51 7.00
N PHE A 102 11.05 8.12 6.70
CA PHE A 102 12.06 7.88 7.73
C PHE A 102 12.58 9.19 8.33
N ARG A 103 12.98 10.13 7.47
CA ARG A 103 13.61 11.38 7.89
C ARG A 103 12.64 12.33 8.57
N HIS A 104 11.42 12.46 8.06
CA HIS A 104 10.50 13.48 8.51
C HIS A 104 9.47 12.99 9.52
N LEU A 105 9.12 11.71 9.51
CA LEU A 105 8.05 11.15 10.33
C LEU A 105 8.57 10.16 11.36
N LEU A 106 9.23 9.08 10.92
CA LEU A 106 9.74 8.04 11.82
C LEU A 106 10.79 8.58 12.80
N SER A 107 11.59 9.56 12.38
CA SER A 107 12.57 10.24 13.24
C SER A 107 11.95 10.93 14.48
N GLN A 108 10.64 11.20 14.44
CA GLN A 108 9.89 11.80 15.54
C GLN A 108 9.28 10.75 16.49
N VAL A 109 9.40 9.46 16.16
CA VAL A 109 8.80 8.37 16.94
C VAL A 109 9.65 8.07 18.17
N ASP A 110 9.02 8.18 19.33
CA ASP A 110 9.58 7.81 20.62
C ASP A 110 8.91 6.54 21.15
N VAL A 111 9.66 5.44 21.17
CA VAL A 111 9.21 4.12 21.60
C VAL A 111 8.83 4.08 23.10
N THR A 112 9.33 5.03 23.89
CA THR A 112 8.97 5.14 25.32
C THR A 112 7.57 5.70 25.51
N ARG A 113 7.02 6.40 24.50
CA ARG A 113 5.68 6.99 24.49
C ARG A 113 4.63 6.10 23.81
N PHE A 114 4.96 4.85 23.55
CA PHE A 114 3.97 3.86 23.13
C PHE A 114 2.95 3.60 24.24
N ASP A 115 1.74 3.23 23.85
CA ASP A 115 0.62 3.07 24.78
C ASP A 115 0.59 1.63 25.33
N TYR A 116 1.56 1.32 26.18
CA TYR A 116 1.68 -0.01 26.81
C TYR A 116 0.44 -0.35 27.64
N ALA A 117 -0.31 0.64 28.14
CA ALA A 117 -1.47 0.40 28.99
C ALA A 117 -2.71 -0.07 28.20
N LYS A 118 -2.81 0.27 26.90
CA LYS A 118 -3.94 -0.14 26.04
C LYS A 118 -3.87 -1.58 25.55
N ILE A 119 -2.74 -2.25 25.71
CA ILE A 119 -2.59 -3.66 25.33
C ILE A 119 -3.07 -4.53 26.49
N ASP A 120 -3.88 -5.53 26.18
CA ASP A 120 -4.15 -6.60 27.11
C ASP A 120 -2.93 -7.52 27.21
N TRP A 121 -2.12 -7.33 28.24
CA TRP A 121 -0.96 -8.16 28.53
C TRP A 121 -1.28 -9.36 29.44
N ASN A 122 -2.54 -9.59 29.80
CA ASN A 122 -2.85 -10.78 30.58
C ASN A 122 -2.57 -12.04 29.74
N MET A 123 -1.74 -12.94 30.27
CA MET A 123 -1.35 -14.19 29.61
C MET A 123 -1.83 -15.43 30.36
N ALA A 124 -2.75 -15.29 31.33
CA ALA A 124 -3.23 -16.43 32.12
C ALA A 124 -3.80 -17.57 31.25
N ALA A 125 -4.62 -17.23 30.25
CA ALA A 125 -5.17 -18.22 29.33
C ALA A 125 -4.09 -18.89 28.46
N ALA A 126 -3.11 -18.12 27.99
CA ALA A 126 -1.98 -18.63 27.20
C ALA A 126 -1.09 -19.56 28.03
N LEU A 127 -0.88 -19.23 29.30
CA LEU A 127 -0.11 -20.04 30.24
C LEU A 127 -0.83 -21.35 30.58
N GLU A 128 -2.15 -21.30 30.82
CA GLU A 128 -2.97 -22.50 31.03
C GLU A 128 -2.99 -23.42 29.80
N ALA A 129 -2.97 -22.83 28.60
CA ALA A 129 -2.90 -23.59 27.35
C ALA A 129 -1.50 -24.19 27.09
N ALA A 130 -0.44 -23.69 27.75
CA ALA A 130 0.93 -24.17 27.61
C ALA A 130 1.20 -25.45 28.43
N LYS A 131 0.34 -26.45 28.27
CA LYS A 131 0.44 -27.78 28.89
C LYS A 131 0.69 -28.84 27.81
N ASP A 132 1.70 -29.68 28.04
CA ASP A 132 1.97 -30.84 27.21
C ASP A 132 0.94 -31.94 27.54
N SER A 133 0.15 -32.34 26.55
CA SER A 133 -0.80 -33.46 26.66
C SER A 133 -0.17 -34.74 26.11
N ILE A 134 -0.01 -35.75 26.97
CA ILE A 134 0.53 -37.07 26.60
C ILE A 134 -0.65 -38.01 26.35
N TYR A 135 -0.78 -38.47 25.11
CA TYR A 135 -1.75 -39.48 24.70
C TYR A 135 -1.08 -40.85 24.61
N ARG A 136 -1.76 -41.91 25.05
CA ARG A 136 -1.33 -43.29 24.82
C ARG A 136 -2.29 -43.90 23.81
N LEU A 137 -1.74 -44.39 22.71
CA LEU A 137 -2.45 -45.21 21.72
C LEU A 137 -2.12 -46.68 21.99
N THR A 138 -3.15 -47.50 22.16
CA THR A 138 -3.02 -48.95 22.32
C THR A 138 -3.54 -49.60 21.05
N LEU A 139 -2.75 -50.46 20.39
CA LEU A 139 -3.02 -51.05 19.07
C LEU A 139 -4.34 -51.86 18.96
N GLU A 140 -5.05 -52.09 20.06
CA GLU A 140 -6.30 -52.86 20.14
C GLU A 140 -7.53 -52.00 20.48
N GLN A 141 -7.37 -50.68 20.64
CA GLN A 141 -8.46 -49.72 20.87
C GLN A 141 -8.35 -48.56 19.87
N ASP A 142 -9.43 -48.27 19.15
CA ASP A 142 -9.53 -47.13 18.21
C ASP A 142 -9.65 -45.76 18.93
N ASP A 143 -9.69 -45.74 20.27
CA ASP A 143 -9.88 -44.53 21.06
C ASP A 143 -8.54 -43.98 21.60
N LEU A 144 -8.32 -42.68 21.40
CA LEU A 144 -7.21 -41.92 21.99
C LEU A 144 -7.47 -41.68 23.48
N GLU A 145 -6.81 -42.44 24.35
CA GLU A 145 -6.87 -42.20 25.79
C GLU A 145 -5.82 -41.16 26.23
N ARG A 146 -6.27 -40.08 26.87
CA ARG A 146 -5.38 -39.05 27.43
C ARG A 146 -4.82 -39.57 28.75
N VAL A 147 -3.51 -39.82 28.80
CA VAL A 147 -2.86 -40.56 29.90
C VAL A 147 -2.16 -39.65 30.90
N ALA A 148 -1.67 -38.48 30.49
CA ALA A 148 -1.11 -37.50 31.40
C ALA A 148 -1.13 -36.09 30.82
N GLU A 149 -1.12 -35.10 31.71
CA GLU A 149 -0.87 -33.71 31.41
C GLU A 149 0.33 -33.27 32.23
N ARG A 150 1.32 -32.64 31.58
CA ARG A 150 2.48 -32.06 32.25
C ARG A 150 2.63 -30.61 31.79
N GLU A 151 3.20 -29.76 32.64
CA GLU A 151 3.58 -28.43 32.19
C GLU A 151 4.64 -28.55 31.10
N SER A 152 4.51 -27.76 30.03
CA SER A 152 5.53 -27.69 29.00
C SER A 152 6.81 -27.13 29.63
N VAL A 153 7.94 -27.80 29.43
CA VAL A 153 9.24 -27.35 29.97
C VAL A 153 10.00 -26.63 28.88
N THR A 154 10.26 -25.35 29.08
CA THR A 154 11.18 -24.59 28.21
C THR A 154 12.56 -24.54 28.84
N LEU A 155 13.59 -24.83 28.04
CA LEU A 155 14.99 -24.77 28.47
C LEU A 155 15.55 -23.33 28.43
N GLU A 156 14.78 -22.37 27.92
CA GLU A 156 15.17 -20.98 27.74
C GLU A 156 14.88 -20.17 29.01
N SER A 157 15.87 -19.42 29.49
CA SER A 157 15.67 -18.39 30.51
C SER A 157 14.92 -17.18 29.96
N ASP A 158 14.25 -16.41 30.82
CA ASP A 158 13.56 -15.18 30.44
C ASP A 158 14.49 -14.18 29.71
N GLU A 159 15.76 -14.09 30.09
CA GLU A 159 16.74 -13.23 29.41
C GLU A 159 17.05 -13.71 27.98
N GLN A 160 17.14 -15.02 27.76
CA GLN A 160 17.27 -15.59 26.41
C GLN A 160 16.02 -15.30 25.58
N VAL A 161 14.84 -15.43 26.17
CA VAL A 161 13.57 -15.14 25.47
C VAL A 161 13.45 -13.65 25.15
N LYS A 162 13.83 -12.73 26.05
CA LYS A 162 13.89 -11.29 25.77
C LYS A 162 14.84 -10.98 24.62
N ALA A 163 16.04 -11.58 24.60
CA ALA A 163 16.98 -11.39 23.51
C ALA A 163 16.43 -11.91 22.17
N TRP A 164 15.76 -13.06 22.19
CA TRP A 164 15.06 -13.61 21.03
C TRP A 164 13.90 -12.72 20.57
N LEU A 165 13.11 -12.16 21.48
CA LEU A 165 12.05 -11.21 21.15
C LEU A 165 12.63 -10.02 20.40
N VAL A 166 13.66 -9.36 20.93
CA VAL A 166 14.32 -8.23 20.27
C VAL A 166 14.82 -8.60 18.87
N ALA A 167 15.45 -9.76 18.71
CA ALA A 167 16.01 -10.21 17.43
C ALA A 167 14.95 -10.65 16.41
N SER A 168 13.79 -11.11 16.87
CA SER A 168 12.73 -11.67 16.02
C SER A 168 11.71 -10.64 15.55
N LEU A 169 11.75 -9.40 16.06
CA LEU A 169 10.84 -8.33 15.67
C LEU A 169 11.15 -7.82 14.25
N PRO A 170 10.15 -7.66 13.36
CA PRO A 170 10.35 -7.32 11.94
C PRO A 170 10.55 -5.81 11.69
N PHE A 171 11.15 -5.09 12.65
CA PHE A 171 11.28 -3.63 12.62
C PHE A 171 12.73 -3.20 12.42
N ASP A 172 13.24 -3.46 11.21
CA ASP A 172 14.61 -3.14 10.75
C ASP A 172 14.98 -1.65 10.85
N TYR A 173 13.97 -0.78 10.93
CA TYR A 173 14.11 0.67 11.05
C TYR A 173 14.20 1.18 12.50
N PHE A 174 14.08 0.31 13.50
CA PHE A 174 14.39 0.65 14.89
C PHE A 174 15.73 0.05 15.31
N SER A 175 16.49 0.81 16.08
CA SER A 175 17.73 0.30 16.66
C SER A 175 17.44 -0.82 17.66
N GLN A 176 18.39 -1.75 17.81
CA GLN A 176 18.36 -2.79 18.84
C GLN A 176 18.16 -2.22 20.25
N LYS A 177 18.66 -1.01 20.53
CA LYS A 177 18.45 -0.30 21.79
C LYS A 177 16.97 0.07 21.99
N GLN A 178 16.32 0.62 20.97
CA GLN A 178 14.89 0.94 21.01
C GLN A 178 14.03 -0.31 21.15
N LEU A 179 14.35 -1.38 20.42
CA LEU A 179 13.62 -2.63 20.54
C LEU A 179 13.79 -3.29 21.92
N ARG A 180 14.99 -3.24 22.52
CA ARG A 180 15.22 -3.68 23.91
C ARG A 180 14.38 -2.89 24.91
N GLU A 181 14.26 -1.57 24.74
CA GLU A 181 13.41 -0.73 25.59
C GLU A 181 11.94 -1.17 25.53
N VAL A 182 11.42 -1.43 24.33
CA VAL A 182 10.04 -1.90 24.13
C VAL A 182 9.83 -3.27 24.79
N VAL A 183 10.75 -4.22 24.55
CA VAL A 183 10.68 -5.57 25.12
C VAL A 183 10.80 -5.53 26.64
N SER A 184 11.66 -4.70 27.21
CA SER A 184 11.78 -4.55 28.67
C SER A 184 10.47 -4.09 29.28
N ARG A 185 9.90 -2.98 28.78
CA ARG A 185 8.63 -2.44 29.29
C ARG A 185 7.46 -3.41 29.10
N ALA A 186 7.40 -4.09 27.96
CA ALA A 186 6.37 -5.08 27.69
C ALA A 186 6.46 -6.27 28.67
N THR A 187 7.67 -6.79 28.90
CA THR A 187 7.90 -7.92 29.83
C THR A 187 7.71 -7.53 31.29
N GLU A 188 8.13 -6.34 31.71
CA GLU A 188 7.80 -5.80 33.04
C GLU A 188 6.29 -5.75 33.25
N ARG A 189 5.53 -5.30 32.24
CA ARG A 189 4.07 -5.24 32.33
C ARG A 189 3.42 -6.63 32.35
N LEU A 190 3.96 -7.56 31.57
CA LEU A 190 3.56 -8.97 31.59
C LEU A 190 3.75 -9.59 32.98
N PHE A 191 4.91 -9.41 33.61
CA PHE A 191 5.17 -9.95 34.95
C PHE A 191 4.33 -9.26 36.04
N GLN A 192 4.01 -7.98 35.89
CA GLN A 192 3.10 -7.30 36.83
C GLN A 192 1.67 -7.84 36.77
N LEU A 193 1.17 -8.19 35.57
CA LEU A 193 -0.21 -8.64 35.37
C LEU A 193 -0.37 -10.16 35.43
N THR A 194 0.70 -10.90 35.21
CA THR A 194 0.77 -12.36 35.31
C THR A 194 2.06 -12.76 36.04
N PRO A 195 2.13 -12.63 37.38
CA PRO A 195 3.34 -12.90 38.16
C PRO A 195 3.88 -14.33 38.00
N GLU A 196 3.00 -15.30 37.76
CA GLU A 196 3.34 -16.70 37.50
C GLU A 196 4.18 -16.91 36.24
N LEU A 197 4.25 -15.90 35.36
CA LEU A 197 5.04 -15.95 34.14
C LEU A 197 6.55 -15.76 34.39
N SER A 198 6.95 -15.28 35.58
CA SER A 198 8.36 -15.10 35.92
C SER A 198 9.12 -16.43 35.85
N GLY A 199 10.18 -16.48 35.04
CA GLY A 199 10.95 -17.69 34.75
C GLY A 199 10.27 -18.64 33.75
N ARG A 200 9.12 -18.26 33.19
CA ARG A 200 8.29 -19.06 32.29
C ARG A 200 7.93 -18.31 31.00
N LEU A 201 8.62 -17.21 30.67
CA LEU A 201 8.30 -16.39 29.50
C LEU A 201 8.38 -17.19 28.18
N GLY A 202 9.21 -18.23 28.14
CA GLY A 202 9.35 -19.13 26.99
C GLY A 202 8.03 -19.79 26.56
N LEU A 203 7.10 -20.00 27.49
CA LEU A 203 5.81 -20.65 27.23
C LEU A 203 4.86 -19.78 26.40
N VAL A 204 5.00 -18.46 26.49
CA VAL A 204 4.10 -17.51 25.81
C VAL A 204 4.85 -16.61 24.81
N LYS A 205 6.10 -16.94 24.48
CA LYS A 205 7.00 -16.06 23.72
C LYS A 205 6.45 -15.63 22.36
N PHE A 206 5.70 -16.49 21.66
CA PHE A 206 5.08 -16.16 20.38
C PHE A 206 3.90 -15.19 20.54
N GLU A 207 3.03 -15.41 21.51
CA GLU A 207 1.92 -14.49 21.78
C GLU A 207 2.44 -13.13 22.27
N ALA A 208 3.44 -13.14 23.16
CA ALA A 208 4.12 -11.93 23.60
C ALA A 208 4.72 -11.16 22.40
N ARG A 209 5.36 -11.87 21.46
CA ARG A 209 5.88 -11.28 20.23
C ARG A 209 4.78 -10.61 19.41
N GLU A 210 3.66 -11.29 19.16
CA GLU A 210 2.55 -10.72 18.37
C GLU A 210 1.95 -9.47 19.05
N LYS A 211 1.78 -9.48 20.38
CA LYS A 211 1.31 -8.30 21.11
C LYS A 211 2.31 -7.13 21.03
N ILE A 212 3.62 -7.41 21.10
CA ILE A 212 4.68 -6.40 20.92
C ILE A 212 4.70 -5.86 19.49
N VAL A 213 4.53 -6.71 18.48
CA VAL A 213 4.41 -6.30 17.07
C VAL A 213 3.27 -5.32 16.91
N GLY A 214 2.07 -5.68 17.36
CA GLY A 214 0.90 -4.80 17.28
C GLY A 214 1.06 -3.50 18.08
N LEU A 215 1.74 -3.52 19.23
CA LEU A 215 2.07 -2.30 19.99
C LEU A 215 2.95 -1.36 19.16
N ILE A 216 4.03 -1.88 18.58
CA ILE A 216 4.99 -1.09 17.81
C ILE A 216 4.31 -0.53 16.56
N GLU A 217 3.52 -1.33 15.83
CA GLU A 217 2.78 -0.87 14.64
C GLU A 217 1.82 0.27 14.98
N ARG A 218 0.92 0.07 15.95
CA ARG A 218 -0.04 1.11 16.36
C ARG A 218 0.64 2.35 16.93
N GLY A 219 1.68 2.16 17.73
CA GLY A 219 2.46 3.23 18.34
C GLY A 219 3.19 4.06 17.30
N THR A 220 3.77 3.41 16.30
CA THR A 220 4.47 4.05 15.17
C THR A 220 3.47 4.81 14.31
N ASP A 221 2.40 4.16 13.83
CA ASP A 221 1.37 4.78 12.99
C ASP A 221 0.76 6.03 13.62
N ARG A 222 0.46 5.97 14.92
CA ARG A 222 -0.08 7.12 15.67
C ARG A 222 0.92 8.28 15.69
N GLN A 223 2.18 8.01 16.05
CA GLN A 223 3.19 9.06 16.19
C GLN A 223 3.64 9.64 14.83
N THR A 224 3.73 8.82 13.77
CA THR A 224 4.02 9.33 12.42
C THR A 224 2.87 10.16 11.88
N GLN A 225 1.62 9.81 12.19
CA GLN A 225 0.46 10.64 11.89
C GLN A 225 0.52 11.97 12.65
N GLU A 226 0.84 11.98 13.94
CA GLU A 226 1.03 13.20 14.74
C GLU A 226 2.13 14.09 14.17
N ALA A 227 3.25 13.51 13.75
CA ALA A 227 4.34 14.23 13.09
C ALA A 227 3.89 14.85 11.76
N PHE A 228 3.18 14.10 10.92
CA PHE A 228 2.64 14.60 9.66
C PHE A 228 1.63 15.73 9.87
N GLU A 229 0.72 15.57 10.84
CA GLU A 229 -0.25 16.61 11.21
C GLU A 229 0.44 17.86 11.74
N THR A 230 1.54 17.72 12.47
CA THR A 230 2.36 18.82 12.95
C THR A 230 3.00 19.57 11.78
N LEU A 231 3.57 18.86 10.79
CA LEU A 231 4.10 19.49 9.57
C LEU A 231 3.02 20.28 8.83
N PHE A 232 1.81 19.72 8.71
CA PHE A 232 0.68 20.39 8.08
C PHE A 232 0.22 21.64 8.85
N LYS A 233 -0.01 21.54 10.17
CA LYS A 233 -0.45 22.64 11.04
C LYS A 233 0.56 23.79 11.05
N ASN A 234 1.85 23.48 11.07
CA ASN A 234 2.92 24.46 11.06
C ASN A 234 3.22 25.04 9.67
N LYS A 235 2.39 24.74 8.65
CA LYS A 235 2.58 25.18 7.25
C LYS A 235 3.95 24.80 6.67
N ARG A 236 4.52 23.70 7.16
CA ARG A 236 5.77 23.12 6.64
C ARG A 236 5.52 22.07 5.57
N LEU A 237 4.31 21.52 5.50
CA LEU A 237 3.89 20.63 4.43
C LEU A 237 3.38 21.45 3.23
N GLY A 238 3.97 21.23 2.06
CA GLY A 238 3.64 21.93 0.80
C GLY A 238 3.65 21.00 -0.41
N PHE A 239 3.47 21.57 -1.60
CA PHE A 239 3.68 20.89 -2.87
C PHE A 239 4.77 21.54 -3.71
N TYR A 240 5.28 20.69 -4.60
CA TYR A 240 6.18 20.88 -5.74
C TYR A 240 6.62 22.30 -6.19
N LEU A 241 5.82 23.37 -6.12
CA LEU A 241 6.24 24.69 -6.65
C LEU A 241 7.42 25.34 -5.92
N GLU A 242 7.85 24.81 -4.78
CA GLU A 242 9.02 25.29 -4.03
C GLU A 242 10.19 24.28 -4.02
N CYS A 243 9.99 23.06 -4.57
CA CYS A 243 10.94 21.95 -4.53
C CYS A 243 11.07 21.25 -5.88
N VAL A 244 12.11 21.59 -6.67
CA VAL A 244 12.39 20.94 -7.96
C VAL A 244 12.61 19.43 -7.81
N GLU A 245 13.12 18.98 -6.66
CA GLU A 245 13.37 17.56 -6.35
C GLU A 245 12.08 16.77 -6.06
N GLY A 246 10.96 17.47 -5.82
CA GLY A 246 9.66 16.87 -5.48
C GLY A 246 8.74 16.55 -6.65
N ARG A 247 9.08 16.93 -7.89
CA ARG A 247 8.27 16.52 -9.05
C ARG A 247 8.37 15.04 -9.31
N PHE A 248 7.24 14.49 -9.73
CA PHE A 248 7.23 13.31 -10.58
C PHE A 248 6.99 13.73 -12.02
N GLU A 249 7.93 13.45 -12.92
CA GLU A 249 7.71 13.58 -14.36
C GLU A 249 7.01 12.30 -14.86
N ILE A 250 5.87 12.44 -15.54
CA ILE A 250 5.29 11.30 -16.24
C ILE A 250 6.26 10.90 -17.37
N PRO A 251 6.74 9.65 -17.40
CA PRO A 251 7.67 9.21 -18.43
C PRO A 251 7.07 9.39 -19.83
N PRO A 252 7.84 9.86 -20.83
CA PRO A 252 7.34 10.02 -22.20
C PRO A 252 7.00 8.67 -22.87
N LYS A 253 7.55 7.58 -22.33
CA LYS A 253 7.33 6.22 -22.78
C LYS A 253 7.20 5.28 -21.57
N ILE A 254 6.30 4.31 -21.66
CA ILE A 254 6.11 3.29 -20.63
C ILE A 254 6.12 1.90 -21.27
N GLU A 255 6.67 0.92 -20.54
CA GLU A 255 6.52 -0.49 -20.89
C GLU A 255 5.22 -1.04 -20.30
N ILE A 256 4.45 -1.71 -21.13
CA ILE A 256 3.15 -2.29 -20.79
C ILE A 256 3.03 -3.68 -21.41
N ARG A 257 2.08 -4.47 -20.94
CA ARG A 257 1.78 -5.77 -21.54
C ARG A 257 1.22 -5.58 -22.95
N GLY A 258 1.69 -6.40 -23.89
CA GLY A 258 1.14 -6.50 -25.24
C GLY A 258 -0.09 -7.40 -25.31
N THR A 259 -1.07 -7.20 -24.44
CA THR A 259 -2.35 -7.93 -24.46
C THR A 259 -3.31 -7.32 -25.49
N LYS A 260 -4.62 -7.53 -25.36
CA LYS A 260 -5.60 -6.81 -26.19
C LYS A 260 -5.63 -5.34 -25.75
N LYS A 261 -5.81 -4.43 -26.72
CA LYS A 261 -5.99 -3.01 -26.43
C LYS A 261 -7.37 -2.80 -25.82
N LEU A 262 -7.47 -1.94 -24.80
CA LEU A 262 -8.74 -1.49 -24.25
C LEU A 262 -9.54 -0.75 -25.34
N ILE A 263 -10.82 -1.10 -25.47
CA ILE A 263 -11.78 -0.50 -26.41
C ILE A 263 -13.12 -0.29 -25.69
N HIS A 264 -13.94 0.59 -26.24
CA HIS A 264 -15.33 0.77 -25.80
C HIS A 264 -16.22 -0.40 -26.23
N ASP A 265 -17.39 -0.53 -25.58
CA ASP A 265 -18.37 -1.59 -25.88
C ASP A 265 -18.97 -1.49 -27.30
N ASP A 266 -18.93 -0.30 -27.91
CA ASP A 266 -19.30 -0.07 -29.32
C ASP A 266 -18.14 -0.33 -30.31
N ASN A 267 -17.05 -0.93 -29.84
CA ASN A 267 -15.79 -1.17 -30.56
C ASN A 267 -15.03 0.10 -30.97
N GLU A 268 -15.39 1.27 -30.45
CA GLU A 268 -14.59 2.47 -30.65
C GLU A 268 -13.27 2.41 -29.85
N ALA A 269 -12.21 2.97 -30.44
CA ALA A 269 -10.93 3.10 -29.78
C ALA A 269 -11.00 4.17 -28.68
N ILE A 270 -10.29 3.93 -27.58
CA ILE A 270 -10.05 4.91 -26.51
C ILE A 270 -9.41 6.18 -27.09
N GLN A 271 -9.94 7.36 -26.75
CA GLN A 271 -9.54 8.63 -27.36
C GLN A 271 -8.77 9.55 -26.42
N ARG A 272 -9.09 9.52 -25.12
CA ARG A 272 -8.56 10.44 -24.11
C ARG A 272 -7.52 9.81 -23.19
N SER A 273 -7.08 8.57 -23.43
CA SER A 273 -5.91 8.03 -22.73
C SER A 273 -4.65 8.83 -23.09
N LEU A 274 -3.89 9.26 -22.08
CA LEU A 274 -2.65 10.04 -22.27
C LEU A 274 -1.65 9.32 -23.17
N PHE A 275 -1.59 7.99 -23.06
CA PHE A 275 -0.78 7.13 -23.91
C PHE A 275 -1.57 6.58 -25.11
N ASP A 276 -0.88 6.31 -26.21
CA ASP A 276 -1.42 5.75 -27.46
C ASP A 276 -1.99 4.32 -27.35
N TYR A 277 -1.63 3.62 -26.28
CA TYR A 277 -2.06 2.27 -26.01
C TYR A 277 -2.32 2.06 -24.51
N VAL A 278 -3.43 1.39 -24.20
CA VAL A 278 -3.78 0.88 -22.88
C VAL A 278 -4.14 -0.60 -23.02
N ALA A 279 -3.54 -1.44 -22.20
CA ALA A 279 -3.84 -2.87 -22.13
C ALA A 279 -5.22 -3.10 -21.48
N ASP A 280 -5.99 -4.07 -22.00
CA ASP A 280 -7.26 -4.53 -21.43
C ASP A 280 -7.02 -5.60 -20.36
N ASP A 281 -6.23 -5.27 -19.36
CA ASP A 281 -5.90 -6.08 -18.18
C ASP A 281 -6.27 -5.35 -16.87
N LEU A 282 -7.29 -4.50 -16.96
CA LEU A 282 -7.96 -3.84 -15.84
C LEU A 282 -9.01 -4.79 -15.23
N ASN A 283 -9.29 -4.65 -13.93
CA ASN A 283 -10.47 -5.29 -13.37
C ASN A 283 -11.77 -4.63 -13.90
N GLU A 284 -12.94 -5.28 -13.75
CA GLU A 284 -14.19 -4.76 -14.33
C GLU A 284 -14.54 -3.34 -13.84
N TYR A 285 -14.28 -3.03 -12.57
CA TYR A 285 -14.57 -1.71 -12.02
C TYR A 285 -13.62 -0.65 -12.58
N GLU A 286 -12.30 -0.89 -12.54
CA GLU A 286 -11.32 0.02 -13.11
C GLU A 286 -11.56 0.24 -14.62
N LYS A 287 -11.94 -0.82 -15.33
CA LYS A 287 -12.35 -0.73 -16.74
C LYS A 287 -13.56 0.19 -16.90
N SER A 288 -14.60 0.03 -16.09
CA SER A 288 -15.78 0.91 -16.12
C SER A 288 -15.42 2.38 -15.88
N VAL A 289 -14.51 2.65 -14.94
CA VAL A 289 -14.05 4.01 -14.64
C VAL A 289 -13.19 4.58 -15.78
N ALA A 290 -12.28 3.78 -16.35
CA ALA A 290 -11.46 4.17 -17.50
C ALA A 290 -12.32 4.56 -18.70
N LEU A 291 -13.32 3.73 -19.04
CA LEU A 291 -14.24 4.01 -20.15
C LEU A 291 -15.12 5.23 -19.89
N TYR A 292 -15.55 5.44 -18.63
CA TYR A 292 -16.29 6.64 -18.23
C TYR A 292 -15.46 7.91 -18.40
N LEU A 293 -14.23 7.91 -17.88
CA LEU A 293 -13.28 9.03 -18.02
C LEU A 293 -13.01 9.34 -19.49
N ASP A 294 -12.89 8.32 -20.34
CA ASP A 294 -12.62 8.50 -21.77
C ASP A 294 -13.73 9.22 -22.53
N ARG A 295 -15.00 9.01 -22.12
CA ARG A 295 -16.17 9.66 -22.74
C ARG A 295 -16.52 11.01 -22.12
N HIS A 296 -16.05 11.30 -20.91
CA HIS A 296 -16.48 12.48 -20.18
C HIS A 296 -15.99 13.78 -20.85
N PRO A 297 -16.87 14.75 -21.16
CA PRO A 297 -16.51 15.94 -21.93
C PRO A 297 -15.47 16.82 -21.25
N GLU A 298 -15.52 16.92 -19.91
CA GLU A 298 -14.57 17.72 -19.13
C GLU A 298 -13.17 17.10 -18.97
N VAL A 299 -12.99 15.83 -19.30
CA VAL A 299 -11.67 15.17 -19.21
C VAL A 299 -10.85 15.53 -20.43
N LEU A 300 -9.69 16.17 -20.25
CA LEU A 300 -8.74 16.39 -21.35
C LEU A 300 -8.00 15.09 -21.68
N TRP A 301 -7.39 14.47 -20.67
CA TRP A 301 -6.78 13.15 -20.77
C TRP A 301 -6.83 12.40 -19.44
N TRP A 302 -6.73 11.08 -19.49
CA TRP A 302 -6.57 10.21 -18.33
C TRP A 302 -5.36 9.27 -18.49
N TYR A 303 -4.71 8.93 -17.39
CA TYR A 303 -3.54 8.05 -17.35
C TYR A 303 -3.75 6.96 -16.31
N ARG A 304 -3.69 5.68 -16.71
CA ARG A 304 -3.62 4.55 -15.78
C ARG A 304 -2.23 4.51 -15.16
N ASN A 305 -2.13 4.77 -13.86
CA ASN A 305 -0.88 4.71 -13.13
C ASN A 305 -0.68 3.31 -12.56
N LEU A 306 0.47 2.71 -12.86
CA LEU A 306 0.82 1.37 -12.37
C LEU A 306 1.51 1.46 -11.00
N VAL A 307 1.62 0.32 -10.32
CA VAL A 307 2.41 0.24 -9.09
C VAL A 307 3.87 -0.07 -9.41
N GLY A 308 4.78 0.82 -9.02
CA GLY A 308 6.20 0.61 -9.24
C GLY A 308 7.08 1.76 -8.75
N ALA A 309 8.36 1.50 -8.53
CA ALA A 309 9.31 2.51 -8.04
C ALA A 309 9.44 3.73 -8.99
N GLN A 310 9.20 3.52 -10.28
CA GLN A 310 9.24 4.55 -11.33
C GLN A 310 7.85 5.15 -11.63
N CYS A 311 6.81 4.74 -10.90
CA CYS A 311 5.45 5.21 -11.11
C CYS A 311 5.08 6.33 -10.11
N PHE A 312 3.97 6.99 -10.38
CA PHE A 312 3.51 8.06 -9.51
C PHE A 312 3.03 7.47 -8.18
N SER A 313 3.45 8.11 -7.08
CA SER A 313 3.06 7.71 -5.73
C SER A 313 3.09 8.88 -4.78
N ILE A 314 2.26 8.79 -3.75
CA ILE A 314 2.09 9.80 -2.72
C ILE A 314 2.49 9.19 -1.39
N GLN A 315 3.48 9.82 -0.76
CA GLN A 315 3.91 9.47 0.59
C GLN A 315 2.95 10.11 1.59
N GLY A 316 2.12 9.31 2.25
CA GLY A 316 1.34 9.75 3.41
C GLY A 316 2.14 9.58 4.70
N TYR A 317 1.44 9.37 5.82
CA TYR A 317 2.05 9.17 7.14
C TYR A 317 2.29 7.71 7.54
N ARG A 318 1.99 6.75 6.66
CA ARG A 318 2.39 5.34 6.80
C ARG A 318 3.60 5.02 5.93
N ARG A 319 4.33 3.96 6.27
CA ARG A 319 5.53 3.50 5.53
C ARG A 319 5.22 3.25 4.06
N ASN A 320 4.09 2.60 3.79
CA ASN A 320 3.67 2.28 2.43
C ASN A 320 3.12 3.52 1.72
N ARG A 321 3.59 3.75 0.49
CA ARG A 321 3.12 4.83 -0.38
C ARG A 321 1.78 4.47 -0.98
N ILE A 322 0.97 5.50 -1.26
CA ILE A 322 -0.29 5.35 -1.98
C ILE A 322 0.01 5.50 -3.47
N TYR A 323 -0.42 4.54 -4.27
CA TYR A 323 -0.35 4.59 -5.74
C TYR A 323 -1.76 4.84 -6.26
N PRO A 324 -2.04 6.03 -6.80
CA PRO A 324 -3.27 6.28 -7.55
C PRO A 324 -3.44 5.30 -8.70
N ASP A 325 -4.66 4.89 -8.99
CA ASP A 325 -4.97 4.00 -10.12
C ASP A 325 -5.06 4.80 -11.43
N PHE A 326 -5.59 6.02 -11.34
CA PHE A 326 -5.65 6.96 -12.46
C PHE A 326 -5.07 8.33 -12.12
N VAL A 327 -4.79 9.11 -13.15
CA VAL A 327 -4.48 10.54 -13.08
C VAL A 327 -5.30 11.20 -14.19
N VAL A 328 -5.97 12.32 -13.90
CA VAL A 328 -6.99 12.87 -14.81
C VAL A 328 -6.82 14.38 -14.93
N GLN A 329 -6.48 14.84 -16.13
CA GLN A 329 -6.47 16.27 -16.43
C GLN A 329 -7.82 16.70 -16.97
N GLN A 330 -8.33 17.85 -16.52
CA GLN A 330 -9.55 18.46 -17.05
C GLN A 330 -9.22 19.61 -18.00
N GLY A 331 -10.14 19.95 -18.91
CA GLY A 331 -10.10 21.25 -19.61
C GLY A 331 -10.48 21.22 -21.09
N HIS A 332 -11.78 21.30 -21.39
CA HIS A 332 -12.23 21.46 -22.78
C HIS A 332 -12.62 22.90 -23.19
N SER A 333 -12.73 23.88 -22.27
CA SER A 333 -13.30 25.18 -22.65
C SER A 333 -12.73 26.45 -22.00
N LYS A 334 -11.97 26.36 -20.90
CA LYS A 334 -11.13 27.43 -20.34
C LYS A 334 -9.91 26.75 -19.70
N LYS A 335 -8.84 27.52 -19.47
CA LYS A 335 -7.50 27.11 -19.00
C LYS A 335 -7.44 25.70 -18.36
N PRO A 336 -6.49 24.84 -18.75
CA PRO A 336 -6.37 23.48 -18.20
C PRO A 336 -6.40 23.52 -16.66
N VAL A 337 -7.12 22.58 -16.05
CA VAL A 337 -7.13 22.37 -14.59
C VAL A 337 -6.60 20.97 -14.32
N ALA A 338 -5.46 20.88 -13.65
CA ALA A 338 -4.83 19.60 -13.33
C ALA A 338 -5.44 18.98 -12.07
N SER A 339 -6.05 17.80 -12.22
CA SER A 339 -6.62 17.01 -11.12
C SER A 339 -5.91 15.66 -11.01
N VAL A 340 -5.84 15.08 -9.81
CA VAL A 340 -5.29 13.72 -9.59
C VAL A 340 -6.40 12.86 -9.00
N VAL A 341 -6.87 11.84 -9.72
CA VAL A 341 -8.03 11.05 -9.30
C VAL A 341 -7.58 9.66 -8.88
N VAL A 342 -7.66 9.34 -7.59
CA VAL A 342 -7.42 7.98 -7.09
C VAL A 342 -8.72 7.19 -7.15
N VAL A 343 -8.71 6.06 -7.84
CA VAL A 343 -9.91 5.25 -8.07
C VAL A 343 -9.74 3.95 -7.32
N GLU A 344 -10.18 3.92 -6.07
CA GLU A 344 -10.02 2.74 -5.24
C GLU A 344 -11.12 1.72 -5.58
N SER A 345 -10.84 0.83 -6.54
CA SER A 345 -11.71 -0.33 -6.81
C SER A 345 -11.77 -1.20 -5.55
N LYS A 346 -12.94 -1.31 -4.91
CA LYS A 346 -13.16 -2.27 -3.82
C LYS A 346 -14.39 -3.09 -4.11
N GLY A 347 -14.16 -4.36 -4.44
CA GLY A 347 -15.21 -5.37 -4.50
C GLY A 347 -16.11 -5.29 -3.26
N LYS A 348 -17.42 -5.48 -3.49
CA LYS A 348 -18.64 -5.26 -2.68
C LYS A 348 -18.64 -5.48 -1.14
N HIS A 349 -17.53 -5.76 -0.46
CA HIS A 349 -17.49 -6.22 0.93
C HIS A 349 -16.70 -5.38 1.94
N LEU A 350 -16.17 -4.20 1.61
CA LEU A 350 -15.21 -3.49 2.49
C LEU A 350 -15.54 -2.02 2.80
N LYS A 351 -16.83 -1.67 2.98
CA LYS A 351 -17.20 -0.37 3.59
C LYS A 351 -16.54 -0.25 4.98
N GLY A 352 -15.61 0.70 5.12
CA GLY A 352 -15.00 1.06 6.42
C GLY A 352 -13.65 0.41 6.75
N ASN A 353 -12.93 -0.16 5.79
CA ASN A 353 -11.56 -0.66 6.03
C ASN A 353 -10.61 0.50 6.45
N GLU A 354 -9.74 0.26 7.44
CA GLU A 354 -8.74 1.20 7.93
C GLU A 354 -7.84 1.79 6.81
N ASP A 355 -7.57 1.01 5.77
CA ASP A 355 -6.78 1.48 4.62
C ASP A 355 -7.49 2.57 3.79
N THR A 356 -8.79 2.39 3.52
CA THR A 356 -9.59 3.41 2.81
C THR A 356 -9.72 4.68 3.63
N ASN A 357 -9.96 4.55 4.95
CA ASN A 357 -10.02 5.70 5.85
C ASN A 357 -8.67 6.46 5.88
N TYR A 358 -7.55 5.73 5.88
CA TYR A 358 -6.21 6.31 5.76
C TYR A 358 -6.04 7.08 4.44
N LYS A 359 -6.37 6.48 3.29
CA LYS A 359 -6.26 7.14 1.98
C LYS A 359 -7.13 8.40 1.89
N ARG A 360 -8.38 8.36 2.34
CA ARG A 360 -9.28 9.52 2.39
C ARG A 360 -8.75 10.64 3.29
N LYS A 361 -8.12 10.29 4.41
CA LYS A 361 -7.50 11.27 5.30
C LYS A 361 -6.29 11.93 4.63
N VAL A 362 -5.42 11.16 3.97
CA VAL A 362 -4.30 11.71 3.18
C VAL A 362 -4.81 12.58 2.03
N ALA A 363 -5.87 12.15 1.33
CA ALA A 363 -6.55 12.91 0.29
C ALA A 363 -7.00 14.30 0.76
N THR A 364 -7.60 14.36 1.95
CA THR A 364 -8.03 15.63 2.56
C THR A 364 -6.85 16.58 2.81
N TYR A 365 -5.69 16.07 3.26
CA TYR A 365 -4.49 16.90 3.38
C TYR A 365 -3.96 17.33 2.02
N PHE A 366 -3.97 16.42 1.05
CA PHE A 366 -3.49 16.66 -0.30
C PHE A 366 -4.28 17.81 -0.94
N GLU A 367 -5.60 17.76 -0.89
CA GLU A 367 -6.49 18.82 -1.38
C GLU A 367 -6.25 20.15 -0.64
N LYS A 368 -6.19 20.15 0.70
CA LYS A 368 -5.95 21.37 1.50
C LYS A 368 -4.59 22.02 1.26
N VAL A 369 -3.56 21.22 0.92
CA VAL A 369 -2.25 21.73 0.52
C VAL A 369 -2.31 22.22 -0.93
N GLY A 370 -2.99 21.50 -1.82
CA GLY A 370 -3.19 21.84 -3.23
C GLY A 370 -3.80 23.21 -3.44
N TYR A 371 -4.87 23.56 -2.71
CA TYR A 371 -5.51 24.88 -2.81
C TYR A 371 -4.60 26.06 -2.40
N LYS A 372 -3.50 25.83 -1.68
CA LYS A 372 -2.61 26.90 -1.20
C LYS A 372 -1.51 27.27 -2.20
N VAL A 373 -1.46 26.58 -3.35
CA VAL A 373 -0.34 26.63 -4.26
C VAL A 373 -0.82 27.14 -5.62
N PRO A 374 -0.82 28.46 -5.87
CA PRO A 374 -1.10 28.99 -7.19
C PRO A 374 0.09 28.72 -8.12
N TRP A 375 -0.15 28.19 -9.32
CA TRP A 375 0.88 27.95 -10.36
C TRP A 375 1.61 29.22 -10.86
N GLN A 376 1.25 30.39 -10.32
CA GLN A 376 1.77 31.73 -10.65
C GLN A 376 3.30 31.86 -10.70
N LYS A 377 4.08 30.87 -10.24
CA LYS A 377 5.55 30.89 -10.30
C LYS A 377 6.19 30.06 -11.41
N LEU A 378 5.47 29.19 -12.12
CA LEU A 378 6.07 28.33 -13.17
C LEU A 378 5.74 28.76 -14.60
N ALA A 379 4.64 29.47 -14.83
CA ALA A 379 4.35 30.20 -16.07
C ALA A 379 3.11 31.09 -15.85
N ALA A 380 3.01 32.20 -16.57
CA ALA A 380 1.90 33.15 -16.44
C ALA A 380 0.53 32.55 -16.81
N ASP A 381 0.50 31.43 -17.52
CA ASP A 381 -0.70 30.89 -18.16
C ASP A 381 -1.52 29.92 -17.28
N PHE A 382 -0.96 29.46 -16.18
CA PHE A 382 -1.53 28.39 -15.35
C PHE A 382 -2.04 28.88 -13.99
N GLN A 383 -2.16 30.21 -13.81
CA GLN A 383 -2.82 30.76 -12.62
C GLN A 383 -4.16 30.02 -12.42
N ASP A 384 -4.36 29.48 -11.22
CA ASP A 384 -5.60 28.87 -10.72
C ASP A 384 -5.78 27.34 -10.87
N GLU A 385 -4.74 26.57 -11.21
CA GLU A 385 -4.83 25.09 -11.15
C GLU A 385 -4.92 24.55 -9.70
N THR A 386 -5.94 23.72 -9.41
CA THR A 386 -6.15 23.11 -8.09
C THR A 386 -5.95 21.59 -8.14
N PHE A 387 -5.00 21.07 -7.37
CA PHE A 387 -4.84 19.63 -7.20
C PHE A 387 -5.86 19.07 -6.22
N ARG A 388 -6.76 18.23 -6.74
CA ARG A 388 -7.63 17.39 -5.93
C ARG A 388 -7.04 15.98 -5.88
N PHE A 389 -7.18 15.32 -4.74
CA PHE A 389 -7.01 13.88 -4.59
C PHE A 389 -8.36 13.35 -4.16
N GLN A 390 -9.03 12.63 -5.05
CA GLN A 390 -10.30 11.98 -4.75
C GLN A 390 -10.07 10.50 -4.53
N VAL A 391 -10.80 9.90 -3.60
CA VAL A 391 -10.95 8.44 -3.49
C VAL A 391 -12.35 8.10 -3.99
N LEU A 392 -12.45 7.31 -5.07
CA LEU A 392 -13.72 6.69 -5.48
C LEU A 392 -13.80 5.29 -4.89
N ASP A 393 -14.95 4.92 -4.32
CA ASP A 393 -15.18 3.56 -3.82
C ASP A 393 -16.16 2.82 -4.74
N GLU A 394 -15.88 1.55 -5.03
CA GLU A 394 -16.85 0.66 -5.65
C GLU A 394 -17.92 0.25 -4.60
N GLY A 395 -19.14 0.74 -4.78
CA GLY A 395 -20.27 0.32 -3.97
C GLY A 395 -21.58 0.98 -4.37
N GLU A 396 -22.67 0.21 -4.33
CA GLU A 396 -24.01 0.77 -4.33
C GLU A 396 -24.20 1.48 -2.98
N TYR A 397 -24.09 2.80 -2.96
CA TYR A 397 -24.72 3.56 -1.89
C TYR A 397 -26.20 3.59 -2.22
N LYS A 398 -27.06 3.35 -1.22
CA LYS A 398 -28.52 3.37 -1.40
C LYS A 398 -29.03 4.65 -2.08
N ASP A 399 -28.23 5.72 -2.03
CA ASP A 399 -28.57 7.05 -2.53
C ASP A 399 -27.46 7.69 -3.44
N ARG A 400 -26.38 6.98 -3.82
CA ARG A 400 -25.27 7.53 -4.65
C ARG A 400 -24.55 6.48 -5.51
N ASP A 401 -24.28 6.79 -6.76
CA ASP A 401 -23.38 6.04 -7.64
C ASP A 401 -21.97 6.68 -7.66
N TRP A 402 -20.92 5.89 -7.83
CA TRP A 402 -19.55 6.40 -8.03
C TRP A 402 -19.49 7.31 -9.27
N GLN A 403 -20.33 7.06 -10.27
CA GLN A 403 -20.49 7.92 -11.44
C GLN A 403 -20.98 9.31 -11.06
N ASP A 404 -21.91 9.44 -10.10
CA ASP A 404 -22.41 10.74 -9.65
C ASP A 404 -21.33 11.53 -8.91
N ASP A 405 -20.52 10.86 -8.09
CA ASP A 405 -19.44 11.49 -7.34
C ASP A 405 -18.30 11.91 -8.28
N LEU A 406 -17.96 11.07 -9.27
CA LEU A 406 -16.97 11.41 -10.31
C LEU A 406 -17.48 12.52 -11.22
N LYS A 407 -18.76 12.49 -11.62
CA LYS A 407 -19.39 13.57 -12.40
C LYS A 407 -19.33 14.90 -11.65
N LYS A 408 -19.78 14.92 -10.39
CA LYS A 408 -19.69 16.12 -9.54
C LYS A 408 -18.26 16.61 -9.38
N LEU A 409 -17.29 15.71 -9.26
CA LEU A 409 -15.88 16.11 -9.21
C LEU A 409 -15.46 16.77 -10.52
N LEU A 410 -15.83 16.18 -11.66
CA LEU A 410 -15.45 16.67 -12.97
C LEU A 410 -16.15 17.99 -13.33
N GLU A 411 -17.37 18.21 -12.82
CA GLU A 411 -18.18 19.41 -13.06
C GLU A 411 -17.97 20.53 -12.02
N SER A 412 -17.55 20.21 -10.79
CA SER A 412 -17.25 21.21 -9.72
C SER A 412 -15.88 21.86 -9.84
N ALA A 413 -15.17 21.62 -10.94
CA ALA A 413 -13.91 22.29 -11.29
C ALA A 413 -14.14 23.58 -12.11
N VAL A 414 -15.39 24.04 -12.22
CA VAL A 414 -15.82 25.27 -12.92
C VAL A 414 -15.78 26.49 -12.02
#